data_AF-A0A822G8S6-F1
#
_entry.id   AF-A0A822G8S6-F1
#
_cell.length_a   1.000
_cell.length_b   1.000
_cell.length_c   1.000
_cell.angle_alpha   90.00
_cell.angle_beta   90.00
_cell.angle_gamma   90.00
#
_symmetry.space_group_name_H-M   'P 1'
#
loop_
_entity.id
_entity.type
_entity.pdbx_description
1 polymer ?
#
loop_
_entity_poly.entity_id
_entity_poly.type
_entity_poly.pdbx_seq_one_letter_code
_entity_poly.pdbx_strand_id
1 'polypeptide(L)'
;TSSTDITNLETVNQQTTTYGDSDLEADVNTLPNLNDFIPTDVLQALYQSREWKLQTTINELIHTERTHLKGLKIMKKCFREPMERFPGMSPVELDCIFRNLDQLIDLHTQFKIALRQHREEAKDHVVRHIGDLILKFLDGDKGEQFARACAYFIEDQSQALKLIKKKEQSADFASLMR
;
A
#
# COMPACT_ATOMS: atom_id res chain seq x y z
N THR A 1 -23.82 3.45 -38.87
CA THR A 1 -24.40 3.52 -37.51
C THR A 1 -24.20 2.17 -36.82
N SER A 2 -23.05 1.97 -36.19
CA SER A 2 -22.81 0.86 -35.26
C SER A 2 -21.73 1.33 -34.30
N SER A 3 -22.16 1.84 -33.15
CA SER A 3 -21.33 2.12 -31.99
C SER A 3 -22.10 1.53 -30.82
N THR A 4 -21.63 0.39 -30.32
CA THR A 4 -22.15 -0.25 -29.12
C THR A 4 -21.03 -0.26 -28.08
N ASP A 5 -21.39 0.34 -26.95
CA ASP A 5 -20.98 -0.01 -25.58
C ASP A 5 -19.59 0.44 -25.10
N ILE A 6 -19.49 1.74 -24.84
CA ILE A 6 -18.59 2.33 -23.83
C ILE A 6 -19.45 2.81 -22.66
N THR A 7 -19.99 1.89 -21.87
CA THR A 7 -20.60 2.21 -20.57
C THR A 7 -20.44 1.00 -19.66
N ASN A 8 -19.32 0.90 -18.95
CA ASN A 8 -19.20 0.05 -17.75
C ASN A 8 -17.94 0.30 -16.90
N LEU A 9 -17.27 1.45 -17.04
CA LEU A 9 -16.11 1.80 -16.20
C LEU A 9 -16.41 2.83 -15.09
N GLU A 10 -17.65 3.30 -14.98
CA GLU A 10 -18.01 4.37 -14.03
C GLU A 10 -18.68 3.89 -12.74
N THR A 11 -18.90 2.58 -12.55
CA THR A 11 -19.62 2.05 -11.36
C THR A 11 -18.68 1.55 -10.24
N VAL A 12 -17.36 1.63 -10.38
CA VAL A 12 -16.42 1.17 -9.33
C VAL A 12 -16.04 2.28 -8.33
N ASN A 13 -16.60 3.49 -8.45
CA ASN A 13 -16.17 4.65 -7.64
C ASN A 13 -17.06 5.01 -6.43
N GLN A 14 -17.80 4.05 -5.83
CA GLN A 14 -18.67 4.35 -4.67
C GLN A 14 -18.50 3.43 -3.45
N GLN A 15 -17.37 2.73 -3.30
CA GLN A 15 -17.11 1.89 -2.10
C GLN A 15 -15.79 2.15 -1.36
N THR A 16 -15.12 3.28 -1.59
CA THR A 16 -13.84 3.60 -0.92
C THR A 16 -13.96 4.31 0.42
N THR A 17 -15.16 4.52 0.96
CA THR A 17 -15.34 5.11 2.30
C THR A 17 -16.20 4.20 3.15
N THR A 18 -15.59 3.26 3.90
CA THR A 18 -16.14 2.65 5.16
C THR A 18 -15.43 1.39 5.67
N TYR A 19 -14.34 0.91 5.04
CA TYR A 19 -13.47 -0.03 5.74
C TYR A 19 -12.62 0.76 6.73
N GLY A 20 -12.94 0.67 8.03
CA GLY A 20 -12.13 1.23 9.11
C GLY A 20 -10.66 0.88 8.90
N ASP A 21 -9.76 1.80 9.27
CA ASP A 21 -8.34 1.76 8.93
C ASP A 21 -7.59 0.66 9.70
N SER A 22 -7.96 -0.60 9.42
CA SER A 22 -7.40 -1.82 10.00
C SER A 22 -5.89 -1.92 9.76
N ASP A 23 -5.36 -1.18 8.79
CA ASP A 23 -3.93 -1.07 8.55
C ASP A 23 -3.21 -0.31 9.67
N LEU A 24 -3.84 0.70 10.29
CA LEU A 24 -3.24 1.44 11.42
C LEU A 24 -3.22 0.63 12.72
N GLU A 25 -4.25 -0.19 12.94
CA GLU A 25 -4.38 -1.06 14.12
C GLU A 25 -3.61 -2.40 13.98
N ALA A 26 -2.99 -2.64 12.83
CA ALA A 26 -2.24 -3.86 12.57
C ALA A 26 -1.01 -3.97 13.48
N ASP A 27 -0.84 -5.10 14.18
CA ASP A 27 0.46 -5.43 14.77
C ASP A 27 1.44 -5.80 13.65
N VAL A 28 2.40 -4.91 13.42
CA VAL A 28 3.44 -5.06 12.40
C VAL A 28 4.37 -6.24 12.72
N ASN A 29 4.51 -6.59 14.00
CA ASN A 29 5.46 -7.60 14.47
C ASN A 29 4.89 -9.01 14.42
N THR A 30 3.58 -9.16 14.20
CA THR A 30 2.92 -10.46 14.18
C THR A 30 2.43 -10.79 12.77
N LEU A 31 3.12 -11.72 12.12
CA LEU A 31 2.67 -12.30 10.85
C LEU A 31 1.39 -13.12 11.09
N PRO A 32 0.29 -12.86 10.35
CA PRO A 32 -0.93 -13.65 10.47
C PRO A 32 -0.67 -15.14 10.23
N ASN A 33 -1.31 -16.01 11.01
CA ASN A 33 -1.11 -17.44 10.86
C ASN A 33 -1.87 -17.93 9.63
N LEU A 34 -1.21 -18.70 8.75
CA LEU A 34 -1.86 -19.33 7.59
C LEU A 34 -3.03 -20.22 8.00
N ASN A 35 -2.97 -20.79 9.20
CA ASN A 35 -4.04 -21.62 9.76
C ASN A 35 -5.34 -20.85 9.99
N ASP A 36 -5.28 -19.52 10.05
CA ASP A 36 -6.47 -18.67 10.20
C ASP A 36 -7.25 -18.54 8.88
N PHE A 37 -6.61 -18.87 7.74
CA PHE A 37 -7.19 -18.72 6.41
C PHE A 37 -7.49 -20.06 5.73
N ILE A 38 -6.70 -21.10 5.99
CA ILE A 38 -6.82 -22.38 5.28
C ILE A 38 -7.51 -23.41 6.18
N PRO A 39 -8.54 -24.13 5.69
CA PRO A 39 -9.16 -25.22 6.43
C PRO A 39 -8.18 -26.30 6.92
N THR A 40 -8.39 -26.83 8.13
CA THR A 40 -7.47 -27.77 8.80
C THR A 40 -7.21 -29.06 8.01
N ASP A 41 -8.23 -29.58 7.33
CA ASP A 41 -8.15 -30.77 6.47
C ASP A 41 -7.26 -30.52 5.24
N VAL A 42 -7.28 -29.31 4.70
CA VAL A 42 -6.44 -28.89 3.58
C VAL A 42 -5.00 -28.61 4.04
N LEU A 43 -4.81 -28.01 5.21
CA LEU A 43 -3.48 -27.75 5.78
C LEU A 43 -2.64 -29.02 5.90
N GLN A 44 -3.22 -30.13 6.39
CA GLN A 44 -2.52 -31.41 6.52
C GLN A 44 -1.99 -31.93 5.19
N ALA A 45 -2.74 -31.76 4.11
CA ALA A 45 -2.31 -32.14 2.77
C ALA A 45 -1.26 -31.19 2.17
N LEU A 46 -1.25 -29.92 2.61
CA LEU A 46 -0.32 -28.91 2.12
C LEU A 46 1.02 -28.91 2.87
N TYR A 47 1.05 -29.29 4.16
CA TYR A 47 2.26 -29.23 4.98
C TYR A 47 3.44 -29.91 4.27
N GLN A 48 4.58 -29.23 4.23
CA GLN A 48 5.83 -29.69 3.59
C GLN A 48 5.79 -29.79 2.06
N SER A 49 4.70 -29.40 1.40
CA SER A 49 4.61 -29.32 -0.06
C SER A 49 5.23 -28.03 -0.62
N ARG A 50 5.41 -27.98 -1.95
CA ARG A 50 5.73 -26.73 -2.66
C ARG A 50 4.63 -25.67 -2.48
N GLU A 51 3.37 -26.10 -2.40
CA GLU A 51 2.23 -25.19 -2.25
C GLU A 51 2.24 -24.49 -0.89
N TRP A 52 2.68 -25.17 0.18
CA TRP A 52 2.89 -24.54 1.50
C TRP A 52 3.88 -23.38 1.43
N LYS A 53 5.04 -23.60 0.79
CA LYS A 53 6.04 -22.54 0.61
C LYS A 53 5.46 -21.34 -0.16
N LEU A 54 4.67 -21.60 -1.20
CA LEU A 54 4.00 -20.54 -1.95
C LEU A 54 3.01 -19.77 -1.05
N GLN A 55 2.20 -20.45 -0.23
CA GLN A 55 1.29 -19.78 0.70
C GLN A 55 2.05 -18.94 1.72
N THR A 56 3.17 -19.44 2.26
CA THR A 56 3.99 -18.67 3.22
C THR A 56 4.55 -17.41 2.59
N THR A 57 5.07 -17.48 1.36
CA THR A 57 5.60 -16.32 0.65
C THR A 57 4.49 -15.31 0.32
N ILE A 58 3.32 -15.77 -0.11
CA ILE A 58 2.17 -14.89 -0.39
C ILE A 58 1.68 -14.20 0.89
N ASN A 59 1.61 -14.93 2.00
CA ASN A 59 1.21 -14.37 3.28
C ASN A 59 2.20 -13.31 3.78
N GLU A 60 3.51 -13.57 3.63
CA GLU A 60 4.55 -12.60 3.92
C GLU A 60 4.47 -11.37 3.02
N LEU A 61 4.22 -11.56 1.71
CA LEU A 61 4.03 -10.45 0.76
C LEU A 61 2.84 -9.56 1.18
N ILE A 62 1.70 -10.15 1.51
CA ILE A 62 0.50 -9.39 1.94
C ILE A 62 0.78 -8.65 3.25
N HIS A 63 1.50 -9.28 4.19
CA HIS A 63 1.81 -8.67 5.49
C HIS A 63 2.83 -7.52 5.38
N THR A 64 3.88 -7.72 4.59
CA THR A 64 4.90 -6.69 4.37
C THR A 64 4.30 -5.50 3.62
N GLU A 65 3.42 -5.73 2.65
CA GLU A 65 2.67 -4.66 1.96
C GLU A 65 1.72 -3.91 2.89
N ARG A 66 1.02 -4.62 3.80
CA ARG A 66 0.19 -3.98 4.85
C ARG A 66 1.04 -3.09 5.76
N THR A 67 2.20 -3.58 6.17
CA THR A 67 3.15 -2.83 7.01
C THR A 67 3.67 -1.58 6.30
N HIS A 68 4.01 -1.70 5.01
CA HIS A 68 4.45 -0.58 4.18
C HIS A 68 3.35 0.50 4.06
N LEU A 69 2.12 0.09 3.75
CA LEU A 69 0.96 1.00 3.71
C LEU A 69 0.69 1.68 5.04
N LYS A 70 0.84 0.98 6.16
CA LYS A 70 0.74 1.58 7.49
C LYS A 70 1.74 2.71 7.66
N GLY A 71 3.00 2.49 7.28
CA GLY A 71 4.05 3.52 7.30
C GLY A 71 3.69 4.74 6.46
N LEU A 72 3.24 4.54 5.22
CA LEU A 72 2.82 5.64 4.33
C LEU A 72 1.60 6.41 4.89
N LYS A 73 0.62 5.71 5.45
CA LYS A 73 -0.57 6.34 6.07
C LYS A 73 -0.21 7.13 7.32
N ILE A 74 0.71 6.63 8.15
CA ILE A 74 1.26 7.39 9.29
C ILE A 74 1.97 8.63 8.78
N MET A 75 2.80 8.50 7.73
CA MET A 75 3.48 9.65 7.11
C MET A 75 2.47 10.73 6.68
N LYS A 76 1.35 10.33 6.06
CA LYS A 76 0.28 11.25 5.67
C LYS A 76 -0.41 11.88 6.87
N LYS A 77 -0.97 11.07 7.78
CA LYS A 77 -1.85 11.52 8.86
C LYS A 77 -1.12 12.25 9.98
N CYS A 78 0.06 11.75 10.36
CA CYS A 78 0.80 12.30 11.50
C CYS A 78 1.77 13.41 11.10
N PHE A 79 2.12 13.54 9.81
CA PHE A 79 3.11 14.53 9.37
C PHE A 79 2.59 15.44 8.25
N ARG A 80 2.15 14.90 7.10
CA ARG A 80 1.70 15.72 5.97
C ARG A 80 0.52 16.61 6.34
N GLU A 81 -0.56 16.04 6.87
CA GLU A 81 -1.78 16.77 7.20
C GLU A 81 -1.58 17.83 8.32
N PRO A 82 -0.82 17.56 9.40
CA PRO A 82 -0.47 18.60 10.38
C PRO A 82 0.40 19.70 9.79
N MET A 83 1.41 19.36 8.96
CA MET A 83 2.26 20.35 8.30
C MET A 83 1.51 21.21 7.30
N GLU A 84 0.50 20.67 6.62
CA GLU A 84 -0.37 21.43 5.70
C GLU A 84 -1.17 22.53 6.42
N ARG A 85 -1.55 22.28 7.68
CA ARG A 85 -2.26 23.25 8.52
C ARG A 85 -1.31 24.20 9.25
N PHE A 86 0.00 23.97 9.18
CA PHE A 86 1.00 24.78 9.87
C PHE A 86 1.31 26.07 9.08
N PRO A 87 1.08 27.27 9.64
CA PRO A 87 1.26 28.53 8.92
C PRO A 87 2.67 28.78 8.36
N GLY A 88 3.69 28.16 8.96
CA GLY A 88 5.08 28.28 8.53
C GLY A 88 5.49 27.29 7.42
N MET A 89 4.54 26.57 6.83
CA MET A 89 4.78 25.60 5.77
C MET A 89 4.15 26.07 4.45
N SER A 90 4.95 26.15 3.38
CA SER A 90 4.43 26.45 2.05
C SER A 90 4.05 25.17 1.28
N PRO A 91 3.14 25.25 0.29
CA PRO A 91 2.80 24.11 -0.57
C PRO A 91 4.02 23.50 -1.28
N VAL A 92 4.95 24.35 -1.75
CA VAL A 92 6.18 23.91 -2.42
C VAL A 92 7.09 23.12 -1.48
N GLU A 93 7.18 23.56 -0.22
CA GLU A 93 7.95 22.82 0.81
C GLU A 93 7.28 21.49 1.15
N LEU A 94 5.93 21.43 1.17
CA LEU A 94 5.20 20.18 1.41
C LEU A 94 5.40 19.18 0.28
N ASP A 95 5.30 19.64 -0.96
CA ASP A 95 5.53 18.82 -2.14
C ASP A 95 6.99 18.37 -2.25
N CYS A 96 7.94 19.19 -1.78
CA CYS A 96 9.34 18.80 -1.66
C CYS A 96 9.54 17.64 -0.67
N ILE A 97 8.81 17.63 0.44
CA ILE A 97 8.94 16.60 1.49
C ILE A 97 8.17 15.33 1.16
N PHE A 98 6.91 15.45 0.77
CA PHE A 98 6.00 14.33 0.64
C PHE A 98 5.72 13.91 -0.81
N ARG A 99 6.15 14.70 -1.80
CA ARG A 99 6.03 14.39 -3.24
C ARG A 99 4.63 13.84 -3.58
N ASN A 100 4.57 12.72 -4.29
CA ASN A 100 3.36 11.99 -4.69
C ASN A 100 2.87 10.97 -3.65
N LEU A 101 3.02 11.21 -2.34
CA LEU A 101 2.63 10.29 -1.27
C LEU A 101 1.21 9.71 -1.44
N ASP A 102 0.24 10.54 -1.80
CA ASP A 102 -1.16 10.10 -1.99
C ASP A 102 -1.28 9.07 -3.11
N GLN A 103 -0.65 9.34 -4.26
CA GLN A 103 -0.61 8.40 -5.37
C GLN A 103 0.06 7.08 -4.97
N LEU A 104 1.15 7.15 -4.18
CA LEU A 104 1.86 5.97 -3.72
C LEU A 104 0.98 5.11 -2.78
N ILE A 105 0.26 5.75 -1.85
CA ILE A 105 -0.71 5.08 -0.98
C ILE A 105 -1.79 4.38 -1.82
N ASP A 106 -2.33 5.05 -2.84
CA ASP A 106 -3.39 4.49 -3.68
C ASP A 106 -2.90 3.27 -4.47
N LEU A 107 -1.72 3.35 -5.08
CA LEU A 107 -1.12 2.24 -5.85
C LEU A 107 -0.89 1.01 -4.98
N HIS A 108 -0.24 1.19 -3.81
CA HIS A 108 0.00 0.10 -2.87
C HIS A 108 -1.32 -0.45 -2.28
N THR A 109 -2.32 0.42 -2.04
CA THR A 109 -3.64 -0.02 -1.56
C THR A 109 -4.33 -0.92 -2.58
N GLN A 110 -4.32 -0.55 -3.85
CA GLN A 110 -4.88 -1.36 -4.94
C GLN A 110 -4.16 -2.70 -5.06
N PHE A 111 -2.83 -2.71 -4.97
CA PHE A 111 -2.04 -3.93 -5.03
C PHE A 111 -2.37 -4.88 -3.87
N LYS A 112 -2.39 -4.37 -2.63
CA LYS A 112 -2.78 -5.14 -1.44
C LYS A 112 -4.19 -5.71 -1.56
N ILE A 113 -5.18 -4.91 -1.99
CA ILE A 113 -6.56 -5.36 -2.15
C ILE A 113 -6.62 -6.51 -3.16
N ALA A 114 -5.94 -6.38 -4.30
CA ALA A 114 -5.88 -7.43 -5.30
C ALA A 114 -5.27 -8.72 -4.73
N LEU A 115 -4.15 -8.65 -4.00
CA LEU A 115 -3.53 -9.82 -3.37
C LEU A 115 -4.49 -10.52 -2.37
N ARG A 116 -5.20 -9.74 -1.57
CA ARG A 116 -6.15 -10.27 -0.59
C ARG A 116 -7.33 -10.95 -1.29
N GLN A 117 -7.92 -10.27 -2.26
CA GLN A 117 -9.05 -10.78 -3.03
C GLN A 117 -8.69 -12.06 -3.77
N HIS A 118 -7.51 -12.12 -4.38
CA HIS A 118 -7.03 -13.32 -5.08
C HIS A 118 -6.90 -14.55 -4.17
N ARG A 119 -6.55 -14.35 -2.90
CA ARG A 119 -6.56 -15.42 -1.88
C ARG A 119 -7.98 -15.76 -1.42
N GLU A 120 -8.85 -14.77 -1.26
CA GLU A 120 -10.25 -14.97 -0.87
C GLU A 120 -11.04 -15.76 -1.93
N GLU A 121 -10.77 -15.52 -3.20
CA GLU A 121 -11.40 -16.20 -4.35
C GLU A 121 -10.81 -17.57 -4.67
N ALA A 122 -9.58 -17.83 -4.21
CA ALA A 122 -8.95 -19.13 -4.40
C ALA A 122 -9.69 -20.22 -3.60
N LYS A 123 -9.90 -21.38 -4.24
CA LYS A 123 -10.50 -22.53 -3.57
C LYS A 123 -9.70 -22.88 -2.31
N ASP A 124 -10.41 -23.01 -1.19
CA ASP A 124 -9.86 -23.31 0.15
C ASP A 124 -8.83 -22.27 0.62
N HIS A 125 -8.83 -21.07 0.04
CA HIS A 125 -7.83 -20.01 0.23
C HIS A 125 -6.40 -20.38 -0.18
N VAL A 126 -6.25 -21.38 -1.05
CA VAL A 126 -4.94 -21.87 -1.51
C VAL A 126 -4.60 -21.28 -2.87
N VAL A 127 -3.72 -20.30 -2.90
CA VAL A 127 -3.29 -19.64 -4.13
C VAL A 127 -2.27 -20.50 -4.87
N ARG A 128 -2.64 -21.09 -6.01
CA ARG A 128 -1.73 -21.92 -6.84
C ARG A 128 -0.99 -21.13 -7.93
N HIS A 129 -1.62 -20.07 -8.42
CA HIS A 129 -1.08 -19.21 -9.46
C HIS A 129 -1.27 -17.76 -9.05
N ILE A 130 -0.17 -17.04 -8.81
CA ILE A 130 -0.17 -15.61 -8.48
C ILE A 130 0.47 -14.75 -9.58
N GLY A 131 1.16 -15.39 -10.53
CA GLY A 131 1.97 -14.72 -11.56
C GLY A 131 1.17 -13.70 -12.36
N ASP A 132 -0.03 -14.04 -12.80
CA ASP A 132 -0.88 -13.13 -13.60
C ASP A 132 -1.25 -11.86 -12.83
N LEU A 133 -1.48 -11.98 -11.51
CA LEU A 133 -1.72 -10.83 -10.65
C LEU A 133 -0.46 -9.97 -10.53
N ILE A 134 0.70 -10.58 -10.30
CA ILE A 134 1.96 -9.85 -10.21
C ILE A 134 2.26 -9.11 -11.52
N LEU A 135 2.10 -9.78 -12.67
CA LEU A 135 2.31 -9.18 -13.99
C LEU A 135 1.31 -8.03 -14.25
N LYS A 136 0.04 -8.19 -13.85
CA LYS A 136 -0.97 -7.12 -13.99
C LYS A 136 -0.56 -5.81 -13.30
N PHE A 137 0.23 -5.87 -12.22
CA PHE A 137 0.66 -4.68 -11.48
C PHE A 137 2.09 -4.24 -11.81
N LEU A 138 2.99 -5.19 -12.08
CA LEU A 138 4.43 -4.93 -12.16
C LEU A 138 5.01 -5.09 -13.57
N ASP A 139 4.20 -5.46 -14.57
CA ASP A 139 4.64 -5.58 -15.96
C ASP A 139 3.94 -4.56 -16.88
N GLY A 140 4.56 -4.32 -18.04
CA GLY A 140 4.13 -3.34 -19.04
C GLY A 140 3.92 -1.93 -18.49
N ASP A 141 2.98 -1.19 -19.10
CA ASP A 141 2.71 0.22 -18.76
C ASP A 141 2.33 0.43 -17.29
N LYS A 142 1.70 -0.55 -16.65
CA LYS A 142 1.32 -0.48 -15.23
C LYS A 142 2.54 -0.63 -14.32
N GLY A 143 3.41 -1.59 -14.63
CA GLY A 143 4.68 -1.76 -13.93
C GLY A 143 5.57 -0.52 -14.03
N GLU A 144 5.67 0.06 -15.22
CA GLU A 144 6.42 1.31 -15.42
C GLU A 144 5.83 2.48 -14.63
N GLN A 145 4.50 2.61 -14.59
CA GLN A 145 3.84 3.64 -13.77
C GLN A 145 4.09 3.43 -12.29
N PHE A 146 4.01 2.19 -11.81
CA PHE A 146 4.29 1.84 -10.43
C PHE A 146 5.74 2.18 -10.06
N ALA A 147 6.70 1.74 -10.88
CA ALA A 147 8.12 2.02 -10.69
C ALA A 147 8.43 3.53 -10.72
N ARG A 148 7.81 4.27 -11.64
CA ARG A 148 7.97 5.73 -11.74
C ARG A 148 7.42 6.44 -10.52
N ALA A 149 6.26 6.02 -10.01
CA ALA A 149 5.68 6.59 -8.80
C ALA A 149 6.58 6.36 -7.58
N CYS A 150 7.13 5.15 -7.43
CA CYS A 150 8.11 4.85 -6.38
C CYS A 150 9.38 5.69 -6.53
N ALA A 151 9.93 5.79 -7.75
CA ALA A 151 11.14 6.55 -8.03
C ALA A 151 10.97 8.04 -7.72
N TYR A 152 9.85 8.64 -8.15
CA TYR A 152 9.56 10.05 -7.91
C TYR A 152 9.39 10.40 -6.43
N PHE A 153 8.91 9.44 -5.62
CA PHE A 153 8.75 9.63 -4.18
C PHE A 153 10.11 9.68 -3.45
N ILE A 154 11.06 8.83 -3.85
CA ILE A 154 12.40 8.78 -3.25
C ILE A 154 13.38 9.77 -3.88
N GLU A 155 13.01 10.33 -5.03
CA GLU A 155 13.78 11.37 -5.70
C GLU A 155 13.92 12.59 -4.79
N ASP A 156 15.14 13.10 -4.68
CA ASP A 156 15.48 14.22 -3.79
C ASP A 156 15.18 14.02 -2.30
N GLN A 157 15.10 12.76 -1.82
CA GLN A 157 14.93 12.49 -0.39
C GLN A 157 15.98 13.21 0.47
N SER A 158 17.22 13.36 -0.04
CA SER A 158 18.27 14.12 0.65
C SER A 158 17.95 15.61 0.81
N GLN A 159 17.24 16.22 -0.15
CA GLN A 159 16.80 17.61 -0.09
C GLN A 159 15.62 17.76 0.87
N ALA A 160 14.65 16.85 0.81
CA ALA A 160 13.54 16.79 1.76
C ALA A 160 14.04 16.73 3.21
N LEU A 161 15.01 15.86 3.50
CA LEU A 161 15.61 15.73 4.83
C LEU A 161 16.37 16.99 5.27
N LYS A 162 17.05 17.70 4.35
CA LYS A 162 17.70 18.98 4.67
C LYS A 162 16.67 20.06 5.01
N LEU A 163 15.55 20.09 4.29
CA LEU A 163 14.46 21.03 4.54
C LEU A 163 13.81 20.78 5.91
N ILE A 164 13.51 19.51 6.23
CA ILE A 164 12.99 19.12 7.56
C ILE A 164 13.94 19.59 8.66
N LYS A 165 15.23 19.26 8.56
CA LYS A 165 16.24 19.68 9.56
C LYS A 165 16.35 21.19 9.71
N LYS A 166 16.19 21.95 8.63
CA LYS A 166 16.18 23.41 8.69
C LYS A 166 14.93 23.93 9.42
N LYS A 167 13.75 23.35 9.16
CA LYS A 167 12.50 23.73 9.80
C LYS A 167 12.47 23.35 11.28
N GLU A 168 13.06 22.22 11.67
CA GLU A 168 13.22 21.79 13.06
C GLU A 168 14.00 22.77 13.95
N GLN A 169 14.72 23.73 13.37
CA GLN A 169 15.36 24.81 14.14
C GLN A 169 14.35 25.82 14.71
N SER A 170 13.14 25.88 14.14
CA SER A 170 12.04 26.67 14.68
C SER A 170 11.36 25.91 15.82
N ALA A 171 11.18 26.57 16.97
CA ALA A 171 10.50 25.98 18.12
C ALA A 171 9.07 25.54 17.79
N ASP A 172 8.36 26.31 16.96
CA ASP A 172 6.98 26.04 16.57
C ASP A 172 6.87 24.76 15.73
N PHE A 173 7.79 24.59 14.77
CA PHE A 173 7.83 23.39 13.93
C PHE A 173 8.33 22.18 14.71
N ALA A 174 9.32 22.35 15.59
CA ALA A 174 9.78 21.29 16.48
C ALA A 174 8.67 20.82 17.42
N SER A 175 7.78 21.72 17.86
CA SER A 175 6.62 21.36 18.68
C SER A 175 5.54 20.62 17.89
N LEU A 176 5.42 20.87 16.58
CA LEU A 176 4.51 20.13 15.70
C LEU A 176 4.95 18.68 15.48
N MET A 177 6.26 18.43 15.52
CA MET A 177 6.87 17.13 15.22
C MET A 177 7.00 16.19 16.43
N ARG A 178 6.67 16.64 17.64
CA ARG A 178 6.67 15.83 18.87
C ARG A 178 5.30 15.23 19.12
#